data_AF-A0A4Q3V290-F1
#
_entry.id   AF-A0A4Q3V290-F1
#
_cell.length_a   1.000
_cell.length_b   1.000
_cell.length_c   1.000
_cell.angle_alpha   90.00
_cell.angle_beta   90.00
_cell.angle_gamma   90.00
#
_symmetry.space_group_name_H-M   'P 1'
#
loop_
_entity.id
_entity.type
_entity.pdbx_description
1 polymer ?
#
loop_
_entity_poly.entity_id
_entity_poly.type
_entity_poly.pdbx_seq_one_letter_code
_entity_poly.pdbx_strand_id
1 'polypeptide(L)'
;MARGGNRIAIIGAGHVGATAAYAIMLRALFREIVLIDSDLGLARAEAADLSDANAMARPAHIWAGTYTDAASAHIAVITAGAATHGAETRLSVAAKSAEIVAA
;
A
#
# COMPACT_ATOMS: atom_id res chain seq x y z
N MET A 1 10.58 8.05 23.14
CA MET A 1 11.10 8.68 21.90
C MET A 1 10.68 7.78 20.75
N ALA A 2 9.74 8.20 19.91
CA ALA A 2 9.30 7.40 18.76
C ALA A 2 10.50 7.19 17.84
N ARG A 3 10.88 5.92 17.60
CA ARG A 3 11.92 5.58 16.61
C ARG A 3 11.31 5.72 15.21
N GLY A 4 10.85 6.93 14.87
CA GLY A 4 10.30 7.26 13.56
C GLY A 4 11.42 7.18 12.54
N GLY A 5 11.40 6.17 11.69
CA GLY A 5 12.44 6.06 10.67
C GLY A 5 12.53 4.72 9.93
N ASN A 6 11.49 3.90 9.91
CA ASN A 6 11.49 2.74 9.01
C ASN A 6 10.07 2.34 8.58
N ARG A 7 9.29 3.34 8.15
CA ARG A 7 7.93 3.18 7.64
C ARG A 7 7.90 3.29 6.12
N ILE A 8 7.15 2.39 5.50
CA ILE A 8 6.76 2.46 4.09
C ILE A 8 5.23 2.55 4.02
N ALA A 9 4.74 3.42 3.14
CA ALA A 9 3.33 3.55 2.84
C ALA A 9 3.03 2.93 1.48
N ILE A 10 2.07 2.01 1.44
CA ILE A 10 1.55 1.41 0.21
C ILE A 10 0.18 2.04 -0.04
N ILE A 11 0.07 2.84 -1.09
CA ILE A 11 -1.17 3.53 -1.49
C ILE A 11 -1.77 2.73 -2.65
N GLY A 12 -2.92 2.11 -2.40
CA GLY A 12 -3.53 1.05 -3.20
C GLY A 12 -3.25 -0.32 -2.59
N ALA A 13 -4.29 -1.00 -2.12
CA ALA A 13 -4.27 -2.34 -1.54
C ALA A 13 -4.79 -3.42 -2.51
N GLY A 14 -4.90 -3.11 -3.80
CA GLY A 14 -5.15 -4.12 -4.83
C GLY A 14 -3.96 -5.08 -5.01
N HIS A 15 -4.08 -6.02 -5.95
CA HIS A 15 -3.10 -7.10 -6.13
C HIS A 15 -1.63 -6.66 -6.18
N VAL A 16 -1.34 -5.53 -6.85
CA VAL A 16 0.04 -5.00 -6.96
C VAL A 16 0.54 -4.49 -5.61
N GLY A 17 -0.26 -3.68 -4.92
CA GLY A 17 0.10 -3.12 -3.61
C GLY A 17 0.23 -4.18 -2.54
N ALA A 18 -0.73 -5.10 -2.44
CA ALA A 18 -0.68 -6.24 -1.52
C ALA A 18 0.56 -7.12 -1.77
N THR A 19 0.84 -7.47 -3.04
CA THR A 19 2.03 -8.27 -3.39
C THR A 19 3.32 -7.53 -3.06
N ALA A 20 3.39 -6.22 -3.31
CA ALA A 20 4.55 -5.41 -2.97
C ALA A 20 4.76 -5.39 -1.44
N ALA A 21 3.70 -5.16 -0.66
CA ALA A 21 3.73 -5.20 0.81
C ALA A 21 4.21 -6.56 1.32
N TYR A 22 3.69 -7.65 0.76
CA TYR A 22 4.11 -9.02 1.06
C TYR A 22 5.60 -9.25 0.78
N ALA A 23 6.09 -8.85 -0.40
CA ALA A 23 7.50 -8.99 -0.76
C ALA A 23 8.41 -8.16 0.17
N ILE A 24 7.99 -6.94 0.52
CA ILE A 24 8.70 -6.06 1.47
C ILE A 24 8.79 -6.71 2.85
N MET A 25 7.68 -7.27 3.35
CA MET A 25 7.60 -7.99 4.62
C MET A 25 8.53 -9.19 4.63
N LEU A 26 8.44 -10.08 3.63
CA LEU A 26 9.29 -11.27 3.52
C LEU A 26 10.79 -10.93 3.51
N ARG A 27 11.15 -9.80 2.89
CA ARG A 27 12.54 -9.33 2.79
C ARG A 27 12.98 -8.51 4.01
N ALA A 28 12.09 -8.28 4.97
CA ALA A 28 12.34 -7.53 6.20
C ALA A 28 12.97 -6.14 5.97
N LEU A 29 12.55 -5.45 4.91
CA LEU A 29 13.15 -4.17 4.51
C LEU A 29 12.69 -3.01 5.41
N PHE A 30 11.43 -3.07 5.87
CA PHE A 30 10.80 -2.04 6.70
C PHE A 30 10.26 -2.66 7.99
N ARG A 31 10.15 -1.84 9.05
CA ARG A 31 9.57 -2.25 10.35
C ARG A 31 8.13 -1.82 10.52
N GLU A 32 7.68 -0.86 9.71
CA GLU A 32 6.31 -0.39 9.69
C GLU A 32 5.83 -0.39 8.24
N ILE A 33 4.72 -1.06 7.96
CA ILE A 33 4.08 -1.11 6.64
C ILE A 33 2.65 -0.65 6.84
N VAL A 34 2.30 0.50 6.26
CA VAL A 34 0.92 0.98 6.26
C VAL A 34 0.30 0.77 4.89
N LEU A 35 -0.84 0.09 4.86
CA LEU A 35 -1.68 -0.05 3.66
C LEU A 35 -2.77 1.03 3.69
N ILE A 36 -2.90 1.77 2.61
CA ILE A 36 -3.87 2.85 2.45
C ILE A 36 -4.65 2.56 1.17
N ASP A 37 -5.96 2.46 1.27
CA ASP A 37 -6.84 2.36 0.11
C ASP A 37 -8.15 3.14 0.37
N SER A 38 -8.79 3.57 -0.70
CA SER A 38 -10.16 4.10 -0.68
C SER A 38 -11.17 3.09 -0.12
N ASP A 39 -10.95 1.79 -0.38
CA ASP A 39 -11.67 0.71 0.27
C ASP A 39 -10.93 0.29 1.55
N LEU A 40 -11.37 0.87 2.67
CA LEU A 40 -10.82 0.56 3.98
C LEU A 40 -11.06 -0.91 4.39
N GLY A 41 -12.12 -1.55 3.89
CA GLY A 41 -12.39 -2.96 4.13
C GLY A 41 -11.32 -3.84 3.50
N LEU A 42 -10.99 -3.57 2.23
CA LEU A 42 -9.90 -4.24 1.52
C LEU A 42 -8.55 -4.01 2.21
N ALA A 43 -8.19 -2.75 2.51
CA ALA A 43 -6.91 -2.45 3.17
C ALA A 43 -6.76 -3.18 4.52
N ARG A 44 -7.85 -3.28 5.31
CA ARG A 44 -7.86 -4.02 6.58
C ARG A 44 -7.70 -5.52 6.37
N ALA A 45 -8.37 -6.09 5.38
CA ALA A 45 -8.26 -7.51 5.06
C ALA A 45 -6.82 -7.87 4.66
N GLU A 46 -6.23 -7.12 3.75
CA GLU A 46 -4.83 -7.33 3.30
C GLU A 46 -3.83 -7.11 4.45
N ALA A 47 -4.02 -6.10 5.28
CA ALA A 47 -3.17 -5.89 6.45
C ALA A 47 -3.24 -7.04 7.46
N ALA A 48 -4.42 -7.63 7.65
CA ALA A 48 -4.61 -8.79 8.53
C ALA A 48 -3.92 -10.04 7.95
N ASP A 49 -4.11 -10.32 6.66
CA ASP A 49 -3.48 -11.47 5.98
C ASP A 49 -1.94 -11.39 6.04
N LEU A 50 -1.39 -10.21 5.77
CA LEU A 50 0.05 -9.95 5.92
C LEU A 50 0.52 -10.08 7.37
N SER A 51 -0.30 -9.65 8.34
CA SER A 51 0.03 -9.79 9.76
C SER A 51 0.07 -11.24 10.21
N ASP A 52 -0.79 -12.10 9.67
CA ASP A 52 -0.78 -13.54 9.94
C ASP A 52 0.47 -14.20 9.33
N ALA A 53 0.89 -13.77 8.14
CA ALA A 53 2.13 -14.23 7.50
C ALA A 53 3.43 -13.65 8.12
N ASN A 54 3.32 -12.64 8.99
CA ASN A 54 4.45 -11.88 9.52
C ASN A 54 5.43 -12.71 10.36
N ALA A 55 4.95 -13.82 10.96
CA ALA A 55 5.78 -14.76 11.70
C ALA A 55 6.80 -15.51 10.82
N MET A 56 6.64 -15.49 9.49
CA MET A 56 7.53 -16.15 8.54
C MET A 56 8.82 -15.36 8.24
N ALA A 57 8.91 -14.10 8.66
CA ALA A 57 10.03 -13.20 8.40
C ALA A 57 10.53 -12.54 9.72
N ARG A 58 11.24 -11.41 9.61
CA ARG A 58 11.43 -10.53 10.79
C ARG A 58 10.16 -9.70 10.96
N PRO A 59 9.49 -9.74 12.13
CA PRO A 59 8.20 -9.10 12.29
C PRO A 59 8.24 -7.58 12.01
N ALA A 60 7.34 -7.12 11.15
CA ALA A 60 6.99 -5.72 10.97
C ALA A 60 5.66 -5.39 11.65
N HIS A 61 5.43 -4.13 12.01
CA HIS A 61 4.11 -3.64 12.37
C HIS A 61 3.35 -3.29 11.09
N ILE A 62 2.23 -3.98 10.84
CA ILE A 62 1.46 -3.89 9.60
C ILE A 62 0.03 -3.49 9.95
N TRP A 63 -0.51 -2.45 9.32
CA TRP A 63 -1.88 -2.00 9.58
C TRP A 63 -2.49 -1.28 8.37
N ALA A 64 -3.82 -1.21 8.35
CA ALA A 64 -4.55 -0.32 7.47
C ALA A 64 -4.63 1.07 8.09
N GLY A 65 -4.10 2.07 7.39
CA GLY A 65 -3.98 3.44 7.90
C GLY A 65 -4.57 4.48 6.95
N THR A 66 -4.14 5.72 7.16
CA THR A 66 -4.59 6.88 6.39
C THR A 66 -3.39 7.67 5.86
N TYR A 67 -3.64 8.69 5.03
CA TYR A 67 -2.56 9.56 4.56
C TYR A 67 -1.78 10.27 5.68
N THR A 68 -2.38 10.44 6.87
CA THR A 68 -1.65 10.94 8.04
C THR A 68 -0.50 10.01 8.45
N ASP A 69 -0.68 8.69 8.29
CA ASP A 69 0.37 7.70 8.55
C ASP A 69 1.49 7.76 7.51
N ALA A 70 1.18 8.17 6.28
CA ALA A 70 2.17 8.33 5.21
C ALA A 70 3.10 9.52 5.45
N ALA A 71 2.70 10.52 6.26
CA ALA A 71 3.53 11.69 6.56
C ALA A 71 4.85 11.33 7.27
N SER A 72 4.90 10.19 7.98
CA SER A 72 6.12 9.68 8.61
C SER A 72 6.78 8.54 7.82
N ALA A 73 6.31 8.24 6.61
CA ALA A 73 6.90 7.22 5.76
C ALA A 73 8.15 7.76 5.04
N HIS A 74 9.17 6.92 4.89
CA HIS A 74 10.35 7.23 4.09
C HIS A 74 10.13 6.99 2.61
N ILE A 75 9.26 6.04 2.28
CA ILE A 75 8.90 5.71 0.91
C ILE A 75 7.37 5.61 0.86
N ALA A 76 6.79 6.25 -0.14
CA ALA A 76 5.41 6.04 -0.56
C ALA A 76 5.42 5.30 -1.90
N VAL A 77 4.78 4.13 -1.95
CA VAL A 77 4.60 3.33 -3.16
C VAL A 77 3.16 3.51 -3.61
N ILE A 78 2.97 4.17 -4.75
CA ILE A 78 1.64 4.43 -5.31
C ILE A 78 1.33 3.35 -6.34
N THR A 79 0.33 2.53 -6.02
CA THR A 79 -0.21 1.47 -6.89
C THR A 79 -1.70 1.68 -7.20
N ALA A 80 -2.36 2.61 -6.51
CA ALA A 80 -3.69 3.08 -6.84
C ALA A 80 -3.70 3.71 -8.24
N GLY A 81 -4.68 3.32 -9.05
CA GLY A 81 -4.83 3.80 -10.42
C GLY A 81 -6.02 3.13 -11.11
N ALA A 82 -6.42 3.68 -12.25
CA ALA A 82 -7.53 3.13 -13.02
C ALA A 82 -7.07 1.85 -13.73
N ALA A 83 -7.89 0.80 -13.63
CA ALA A 83 -7.73 -0.38 -14.47
C ALA A 83 -8.20 -0.07 -15.90
N THR A 84 -7.51 -0.65 -16.88
CA THR A 84 -7.93 -0.58 -18.29
C THR A 84 -9.01 -1.61 -18.55
N HIS A 85 -10.12 -1.21 -19.16
CA HIS A 85 -11.20 -2.13 -19.53
C HIS A 85 -11.49 -2.09 -21.04
N GLY A 86 -11.61 -3.25 -21.66
CA GLY A 86 -12.04 -3.39 -23.06
C GLY A 86 -11.20 -2.57 -24.05
N ALA A 87 -11.86 -1.70 -24.81
CA ALA A 87 -11.27 -0.91 -25.90
C ALA A 87 -10.98 0.55 -25.51
N GLU A 88 -10.78 0.85 -24.23
CA GLU A 88 -10.45 2.20 -23.78
C GLU A 88 -9.13 2.72 -24.37
N THR A 89 -9.10 4.01 -24.70
CA THR A 89 -7.87 4.64 -25.20
C THR A 89 -6.89 4.85 -24.05
N ARG A 90 -5.59 4.85 -24.36
CA ARG A 90 -4.53 5.12 -23.37
C ARG A 90 -4.74 6.47 -22.67
N LEU A 91 -5.18 7.49 -23.42
CA LEU A 91 -5.40 8.83 -22.87
C LEU A 91 -6.58 8.86 -21.88
N SER A 92 -7.66 8.10 -22.16
CA SER A 92 -8.80 7.98 -21.24
C SER A 92 -8.39 7.36 -19.91
N VAL A 93 -7.68 6.22 -19.94
CA VAL A 93 -7.23 5.53 -18.72
C VAL A 93 -6.23 6.40 -17.95
N ALA A 94 -5.30 7.06 -18.65
CA ALA A 94 -4.34 7.96 -18.02
C ALA A 94 -5.02 9.15 -17.33
N ALA A 95 -6.06 9.75 -17.95
CA ALA A 95 -6.83 10.82 -17.34
C ALA A 95 -7.54 10.37 -16.06
N LYS A 96 -8.18 9.19 -16.07
CA LYS A 96 -8.81 8.60 -14.87
C LYS A 96 -7.80 8.34 -13.76
N SER A 97 -6.62 7.80 -14.08
CA SER A 97 -5.55 7.60 -13.11
C SER A 97 -5.01 8.92 -12.56
N ALA A 98 -4.93 9.98 -13.38
CA ALA A 98 -4.51 11.30 -12.92
C ALA A 98 -5.50 11.90 -11.90
N GLU A 99 -6.80 11.70 -12.10
CA GLU A 99 -7.84 12.09 -11.12
C GLU A 99 -7.66 11.34 -9.79
N ILE A 100 -7.40 10.02 -9.83
CA ILE A 100 -7.17 9.21 -8.62
C ILE A 100 -5.92 9.67 -7.86
N VAL A 101 -4.83 10.00 -8.56
CA VAL A 101 -3.57 10.41 -7.94
C VAL A 101 -3.63 11.84 -7.37
N ALA A 102 -4.49 12.70 -7.93
CA ALA A 102 -4.63 14.09 -7.48
C ALA A 102 -5.64 14.28 -6.33
N ALA A 103 -6.42 13.26 -5.99
CA ALA A 103 -7.39 13.26 -4.90
C ALA A 103 -6.72 13.21 -3.52
#